data_AF-A0A0N9Y6Q9-F1
#
_entry.id   AF-A0A0N9Y6Q9-F1
#
_cell.length_a   1.000
_cell.length_b   1.000
_cell.length_c   1.000
_cell.angle_alpha   90.00
_cell.angle_beta   90.00
_cell.angle_gamma   90.00
#
_symmetry.space_group_name_H-M   'P 1'
#
loop_
_entity.id
_entity.type
_entity.pdbx_description
1 polymer ?
#
loop_
_entity_poly.entity_id
_entity_poly.type
_entity_poly.pdbx_seq_one_letter_code
_entity_poly.pdbx_strand_id
1 'polypeptide(L)'
;MFVKADENENETTNATALAGNDEPTTEQASVESDPTVDTDTDGLNDGTDSEENDENDADATTFSRTYVEKLRRENAGYRERASRADELAQRLHTALVAATGRMADATDLPFDAAHLDDEQALTDAIDELLTKKPHLASRRPFGDVGQGNRGAASEAPVNLADILRARA
;
A
#
# COMPACT_ATOMS: atom_id res chain seq x y z
N MET A 1 40.05 53.06 -3.60
CA MET A 1 39.07 53.73 -2.71
C MET A 1 37.87 54.03 -3.60
N PHE A 2 36.68 53.41 -3.50
CA PHE A 2 35.91 52.90 -2.33
C PHE A 2 35.60 54.04 -1.32
N VAL A 3 34.39 54.28 -0.77
CA VAL A 3 33.01 53.65 -0.77
C VAL A 3 31.99 54.84 -0.90
N LYS A 4 30.66 54.83 -1.16
CA LYS A 4 29.45 53.95 -1.19
C LYS A 4 28.59 54.40 -2.45
N ALA A 5 27.39 53.97 -2.91
CA ALA A 5 26.17 53.27 -2.42
C ALA A 5 25.31 54.04 -1.38
N ASP A 6 23.96 54.01 -1.31
CA ASP A 6 22.90 53.41 -2.13
C ASP A 6 22.02 54.59 -2.68
N GLU A 7 20.78 54.54 -3.17
CA GLU A 7 19.49 53.92 -2.76
C GLU A 7 18.69 53.57 -4.06
N ASN A 8 17.79 52.57 -4.15
CA ASN A 8 16.50 52.37 -3.44
C ASN A 8 15.53 53.56 -3.63
N GLU A 9 14.24 53.45 -3.99
CA GLU A 9 13.27 52.34 -4.12
C GLU A 9 12.32 52.58 -5.32
N ASN A 10 11.57 51.55 -5.76
CA ASN A 10 10.33 51.74 -6.54
C ASN A 10 9.30 50.64 -6.25
N GLU A 11 8.72 50.66 -5.05
CA GLU A 11 7.45 49.99 -4.78
C GLU A 11 6.31 51.03 -4.79
N THR A 12 5.37 50.91 -5.73
CA THR A 12 4.01 51.46 -5.57
C THR A 12 2.99 50.52 -6.19
N THR A 13 2.52 49.62 -5.33
CA THR A 13 1.18 49.01 -5.29
C THR A 13 0.18 49.44 -6.37
N ASN A 14 -0.36 48.48 -7.11
CA ASN A 14 -1.78 48.49 -7.49
C ASN A 14 -2.33 47.07 -7.50
N ALA A 15 -3.49 46.87 -6.87
CA ALA A 15 -4.15 45.58 -6.73
C ALA A 15 -5.62 45.68 -7.16
N THR A 16 -6.21 44.53 -7.48
CA THR A 16 -7.67 44.30 -7.53
C THR A 16 -8.47 44.91 -8.70
N ALA A 17 -8.60 44.12 -9.77
CA ALA A 17 -9.87 43.80 -10.46
C ALA A 17 -9.63 42.48 -11.25
N LEU A 18 -10.33 41.35 -11.08
CA LEU A 18 -11.75 41.04 -10.86
C LEU A 18 -12.64 41.14 -12.12
N ALA A 19 -12.32 40.34 -13.13
CA ALA A 19 -13.21 39.67 -14.09
C ALA A 19 -12.33 38.82 -15.04
N GLY A 20 -12.73 37.65 -15.54
CA GLY A 20 -13.91 36.82 -15.27
C GLY A 20 -13.98 35.67 -16.28
N ASN A 21 -14.73 34.61 -15.94
CA ASN A 21 -15.10 33.48 -16.82
C ASN A 21 -13.96 32.66 -17.47
N ASP A 22 -13.68 31.49 -16.90
CA ASP A 22 -13.45 30.26 -17.67
C ASP A 22 -13.92 29.08 -16.81
N GLU A 23 -15.16 28.62 -17.02
CA GLU A 23 -15.63 27.34 -16.48
C GLU A 23 -15.37 26.24 -17.51
N PRO A 24 -14.56 25.21 -17.20
CA PRO A 24 -14.52 24.00 -18.01
C PRO A 24 -15.81 23.20 -17.75
N THR A 25 -16.81 23.41 -18.62
CA THR A 25 -18.07 22.64 -18.62
C THR A 25 -17.76 21.14 -18.68
N THR A 26 -17.81 20.50 -17.52
CA THR A 26 -17.64 19.05 -17.42
C THR A 26 -18.95 18.39 -17.82
N GLU A 27 -19.11 18.08 -19.10
CA GLU A 27 -20.22 17.26 -19.57
C GLU A 27 -20.11 15.86 -18.95
N GLN A 28 -20.88 15.63 -17.88
CA GLN A 28 -20.98 14.32 -17.24
C GLN A 28 -21.72 13.36 -18.18
N ALA A 29 -20.96 12.63 -19.00
CA ALA A 29 -21.44 11.45 -19.69
C ALA A 29 -21.82 10.39 -18.65
N SER A 30 -23.10 10.37 -18.26
CA SER A 30 -23.68 9.39 -17.36
C SER A 30 -23.70 8.00 -18.02
N VAL A 31 -22.60 7.26 -17.87
CA VAL A 31 -22.57 5.82 -18.19
C VAL A 31 -23.36 5.10 -17.12
N GLU A 32 -24.57 4.66 -17.46
CA GLU A 32 -25.34 3.74 -16.60
C GLU A 32 -24.62 2.39 -16.55
N SER A 33 -24.07 2.05 -15.38
CA SER A 33 -23.39 0.78 -15.13
C SER A 33 -24.42 -0.36 -15.06
N ASP A 34 -24.55 -1.12 -16.14
CA ASP A 34 -25.40 -2.33 -16.19
C ASP A 34 -24.87 -3.39 -15.19
N PRO A 35 -25.62 -3.74 -14.13
CA PRO A 35 -25.08 -4.45 -12.98
C PRO A 35 -25.08 -5.98 -13.13
N THR A 36 -24.68 -6.51 -14.29
CA THR A 36 -24.55 -7.96 -14.55
C THR A 36 -23.20 -8.36 -15.15
N VAL A 37 -22.11 -7.71 -14.71
CA VAL A 37 -20.76 -8.26 -14.91
C VAL A 37 -20.56 -9.39 -13.90
N ASP A 38 -20.82 -10.60 -14.34
CA ASP A 38 -20.69 -11.82 -13.53
C ASP A 38 -19.21 -12.06 -13.19
N THR A 39 -18.84 -12.02 -11.91
CA THR A 39 -17.44 -12.03 -11.46
C THR A 39 -16.87 -13.43 -11.20
N ASP A 40 -17.49 -14.47 -11.77
CA ASP A 40 -16.99 -15.84 -11.72
C ASP A 40 -15.89 -16.07 -12.78
N THR A 41 -14.69 -15.59 -12.46
CA THR A 41 -13.43 -16.04 -13.09
C THR A 41 -12.66 -16.99 -12.17
N ASP A 42 -13.36 -17.93 -11.52
CA ASP A 42 -12.74 -19.15 -11.00
C ASP A 42 -12.72 -20.22 -12.09
N GLY A 43 -11.62 -20.97 -12.20
CA GLY A 43 -11.40 -21.93 -13.28
C GLY A 43 -10.48 -21.43 -14.40
N LEU A 44 -9.17 -21.54 -14.16
CA LEU A 44 -8.16 -21.46 -15.22
C LEU A 44 -8.17 -22.77 -16.06
N ASN A 45 -9.22 -22.98 -16.84
CA ASN A 45 -9.39 -24.15 -17.71
C ASN A 45 -10.12 -23.79 -19.03
N ASP A 46 -9.47 -23.00 -19.89
CA ASP A 46 -9.78 -22.98 -21.32
C ASP A 46 -9.19 -24.24 -21.97
N GLY A 47 -9.82 -25.37 -21.66
CA GLY A 47 -9.52 -26.67 -22.24
C GLY A 47 -10.36 -26.86 -23.49
N THR A 48 -9.82 -26.46 -24.65
CA THR A 48 -10.42 -26.60 -25.99
C THR A 48 -11.83 -26.00 -26.13
N ASP A 49 -11.91 -24.69 -26.37
CA ASP A 49 -12.70 -24.22 -27.51
C ASP A 49 -11.84 -24.25 -28.79
N SER A 50 -12.49 -24.21 -29.96
CA SER A 50 -12.01 -24.83 -31.19
C SER A 50 -10.87 -24.11 -31.91
N GLU A 51 -10.09 -24.89 -32.67
CA GLU A 51 -9.10 -24.42 -33.65
C GLU A 51 -9.76 -23.77 -34.90
N GLU A 52 -10.62 -22.77 -34.71
CA GLU A 52 -10.94 -21.84 -35.81
C GLU A 52 -9.74 -20.91 -36.00
N ASN A 53 -8.89 -21.29 -36.95
CA ASN A 53 -7.68 -20.56 -37.31
C ASN A 53 -8.07 -19.22 -37.96
N ASP A 54 -8.22 -18.19 -37.13
CA ASP A 54 -8.43 -16.78 -37.53
C ASP A 54 -7.12 -16.25 -38.14
N GLU A 55 -6.76 -16.83 -39.29
CA GLU A 55 -5.51 -16.63 -40.01
C GLU A 55 -5.40 -15.18 -40.46
N ASN A 56 -4.66 -14.40 -39.68
CA ASN A 56 -4.18 -13.09 -40.12
C ASN A 56 -3.17 -13.34 -41.24
N ASP A 57 -3.66 -13.32 -42.49
CA ASP A 57 -2.87 -13.34 -43.70
C ASP A 57 -1.68 -12.36 -43.57
N ALA A 58 -0.49 -12.80 -43.95
CA ALA A 58 0.75 -12.08 -43.66
C ALA A 58 0.83 -10.72 -44.39
N ASP A 59 0.07 -10.57 -45.48
CA ASP A 59 -0.07 -9.31 -46.23
C ASP A 59 -1.28 -8.46 -45.77
N ALA A 60 -2.08 -8.91 -44.79
CA ALA A 60 -3.25 -8.19 -44.29
C ALA A 60 -2.86 -7.06 -43.32
N THR A 61 -3.21 -5.83 -43.69
CA THR A 61 -2.92 -4.61 -42.89
C THR A 61 -3.93 -4.36 -41.76
N THR A 62 -4.87 -5.28 -41.50
CA THR A 62 -5.97 -5.10 -40.54
C THR A 62 -6.33 -6.44 -39.88
N PHE A 63 -6.31 -6.47 -38.54
CA PHE A 63 -6.66 -7.64 -37.73
C PHE A 63 -8.18 -7.88 -37.63
N SER A 64 -8.59 -9.13 -37.39
CA SER A 64 -10.00 -9.49 -37.15
C SER A 64 -10.57 -8.82 -35.88
N ARG A 65 -11.89 -8.57 -35.85
CA ARG A 65 -12.54 -7.96 -34.67
C ARG A 65 -12.46 -8.88 -33.45
N THR A 66 -12.66 -10.17 -33.66
CA THR A 66 -12.54 -11.27 -32.70
C THR A 66 -11.17 -11.26 -32.01
N TYR A 67 -10.09 -11.27 -32.79
CA TYR A 67 -8.72 -11.25 -32.27
C TYR A 67 -8.43 -10.02 -31.40
N VAL A 68 -8.74 -8.82 -31.89
CA VAL A 68 -8.46 -7.57 -31.13
C VAL A 68 -9.37 -7.45 -29.89
N GLU A 69 -10.55 -8.07 -29.89
CA GLU A 69 -11.41 -8.10 -28.70
C GLU A 69 -10.93 -9.09 -27.63
N LYS A 70 -10.48 -10.29 -28.04
CA LYS A 70 -9.77 -11.23 -27.15
C LYS A 70 -8.55 -10.56 -26.53
N LEU A 71 -7.71 -9.93 -27.35
CA LEU A 71 -6.52 -9.20 -26.90
C LEU A 71 -6.85 -8.05 -25.93
N ARG A 72 -7.98 -7.33 -26.12
CA ARG A 72 -8.43 -6.30 -25.15
C ARG A 72 -8.83 -6.91 -23.80
N ARG A 73 -9.53 -8.05 -23.80
CA ARG A 73 -9.96 -8.76 -22.59
C ARG A 73 -8.76 -9.28 -21.79
N GLU A 74 -7.81 -9.91 -22.48
CA GLU A 74 -6.53 -10.36 -21.90
C GLU A 74 -5.75 -9.19 -21.30
N ASN A 75 -5.56 -8.10 -22.05
CA ASN A 75 -4.86 -6.90 -21.55
C ASN A 75 -5.58 -6.20 -20.39
N ALA A 76 -6.91 -6.31 -20.29
CA ALA A 76 -7.64 -5.84 -19.11
C ALA A 76 -7.31 -6.68 -17.87
N GLY A 77 -7.36 -8.01 -17.99
CA GLY A 77 -6.98 -8.94 -16.92
C GLY A 77 -5.52 -8.80 -16.48
N TYR A 78 -4.59 -8.53 -17.41
CA TYR A 78 -3.19 -8.25 -17.05
C TYR A 78 -3.02 -6.95 -16.26
N ARG A 79 -3.71 -5.86 -16.63
CA ARG A 79 -3.66 -4.60 -15.86
C ARG A 79 -4.25 -4.76 -14.46
N GLU A 80 -5.37 -5.46 -14.34
CA GLU A 80 -6.00 -5.72 -13.04
C GLU A 80 -5.13 -6.61 -12.15
N ARG A 81 -4.49 -7.65 -12.72
CA ARG A 81 -3.54 -8.49 -11.98
C ARG A 81 -2.31 -7.71 -11.52
N ALA A 82 -1.84 -6.74 -12.31
CA ALA A 82 -0.75 -5.85 -11.92
C ALA A 82 -1.15 -4.94 -10.75
N SER A 83 -2.27 -4.22 -10.84
CA SER A 83 -2.71 -3.33 -9.75
C SER A 83 -3.00 -4.10 -8.45
N ARG A 84 -3.61 -5.30 -8.54
CA ARG A 84 -3.78 -6.20 -7.38
C ARG A 84 -2.42 -6.63 -6.78
N ALA A 85 -1.38 -6.82 -7.59
CA ALA A 85 -0.05 -7.17 -7.11
C ALA A 85 0.63 -5.99 -6.38
N ASP A 86 0.52 -4.77 -6.91
CA ASP A 86 1.03 -3.55 -6.26
C ASP A 86 0.35 -3.31 -4.91
N GLU A 87 -0.99 -3.47 -4.84
CA GLU A 87 -1.75 -3.41 -3.59
C GLU A 87 -1.29 -4.48 -2.58
N LEU A 88 -1.07 -5.72 -3.02
CA LEU A 88 -0.61 -6.81 -2.16
C LEU A 88 0.82 -6.55 -1.65
N ALA A 89 1.72 -6.01 -2.47
CA ALA A 89 3.08 -5.65 -2.07
C ALA A 89 3.07 -4.57 -0.97
N GLN A 90 2.23 -3.53 -1.09
CA GLN A 90 2.07 -2.49 -0.06
C GLN A 90 1.50 -3.05 1.26
N ARG A 91 0.52 -3.97 1.17
CA ARG A 91 -0.04 -4.67 2.35
C ARG A 91 0.99 -5.61 3.00
N LEU A 92 1.87 -6.24 2.22
CA LEU A 92 2.96 -7.08 2.72
C LEU A 92 4.00 -6.22 3.46
N HIS A 93 4.47 -5.15 2.84
CA HIS A 93 5.44 -4.22 3.43
C HIS A 93 4.96 -3.65 4.77
N THR A 94 3.73 -3.12 4.80
CA THR A 94 3.13 -2.58 6.05
C THR A 94 2.93 -3.67 7.12
N ALA A 95 2.63 -4.92 6.73
CA ALA A 95 2.56 -6.04 7.66
C ALA A 95 3.95 -6.42 8.24
N LEU A 96 5.03 -6.39 7.44
CA LEU A 96 6.40 -6.62 7.92
C LEU A 96 6.83 -5.51 8.89
N VAL A 97 6.64 -4.24 8.53
CA VAL A 97 6.95 -3.10 9.40
C VAL A 97 6.19 -3.22 10.74
N ALA A 98 4.89 -3.56 10.70
CA ALA A 98 4.09 -3.80 11.90
C ALA A 98 4.59 -4.99 12.73
N ALA A 99 5.04 -6.08 12.09
CA ALA A 99 5.57 -7.26 12.75
C ALA A 99 6.87 -6.99 13.52
N THR A 100 7.69 -6.02 13.09
CA THR A 100 8.86 -5.59 13.88
C THR A 100 8.48 -5.00 15.25
N GLY A 101 7.26 -4.43 15.37
CA GLY A 101 6.80 -3.71 16.56
C GLY A 101 7.55 -2.41 16.89
N ARG A 102 8.53 -1.99 16.06
CA ARG A 102 9.45 -0.88 16.36
C ARG A 102 8.83 0.50 16.15
N MET A 103 7.91 0.63 15.18
CA MET A 103 7.21 1.88 14.86
C MET A 103 5.82 1.94 15.52
N ALA A 104 5.31 3.15 15.73
CA ALA A 104 3.98 3.38 16.30
C ALA A 104 2.85 3.21 15.28
N ASP A 105 3.10 3.60 14.03
CA ASP A 105 2.30 3.31 12.83
C ASP A 105 3.22 2.67 11.78
N ALA A 106 2.71 1.72 11.02
CA ALA A 106 3.47 1.02 9.98
C ALA A 106 3.40 1.72 8.61
N THR A 107 2.50 2.68 8.44
CA THR A 107 2.31 3.45 7.20
C THR A 107 3.23 4.67 7.08
N ASP A 108 3.92 5.04 8.17
CA ASP A 108 4.91 6.13 8.22
C ASP A 108 6.23 5.82 7.47
N LEU A 109 6.52 4.55 7.19
CA LEU A 109 7.65 4.14 6.35
C LEU A 109 7.17 4.06 4.88
N PRO A 110 7.75 4.82 3.94
CA PRO A 110 7.38 4.72 2.53
C PRO A 110 7.68 3.33 1.98
N PHE A 111 6.87 2.90 1.03
CA PHE A 111 7.08 1.63 0.32
C PHE A 111 8.35 1.70 -0.54
N ASP A 112 9.21 0.70 -0.38
CA ASP A 112 10.29 0.35 -1.31
C ASP A 112 10.18 -1.16 -1.57
N ALA A 113 10.42 -1.59 -2.81
CA ALA A 113 10.46 -3.01 -3.16
C ALA A 113 11.65 -3.72 -2.50
N ALA A 114 12.78 -3.03 -2.30
CA ALA A 114 13.98 -3.61 -1.67
C ALA A 114 13.70 -4.15 -0.25
N HIS A 115 12.75 -3.55 0.48
CA HIS A 115 12.31 -3.99 1.81
C HIS A 115 11.56 -5.33 1.81
N LEU A 116 11.14 -5.84 0.64
CA LEU A 116 10.49 -7.15 0.50
C LEU A 116 11.50 -8.27 0.20
N ASP A 117 12.58 -7.94 -0.49
CA ASP A 117 13.63 -8.89 -0.90
C ASP A 117 14.77 -9.00 0.13
N ASP A 118 15.03 -7.95 0.93
CA ASP A 118 16.06 -7.92 1.97
C ASP A 118 15.53 -7.37 3.32
N GLU A 119 15.56 -8.23 4.34
CA GLU A 119 15.20 -7.88 5.72
C GLU A 119 16.19 -6.89 6.35
N GLN A 120 17.48 -6.94 5.97
CA GLN A 120 18.47 -6.01 6.53
C GLN A 120 18.20 -4.58 6.05
N ALA A 121 17.96 -4.40 4.75
CA ALA A 121 17.56 -3.11 4.17
C ALA A 121 16.32 -2.52 4.85
N LEU A 122 15.30 -3.35 5.14
CA LEU A 122 14.12 -2.93 5.91
C LEU A 122 14.50 -2.49 7.34
N THR A 123 15.35 -3.22 8.05
CA THR A 123 15.77 -2.83 9.40
C THR A 123 16.60 -1.54 9.42
N ASP A 124 17.50 -1.36 8.45
CA ASP A 124 18.35 -0.18 8.32
C ASP A 124 17.51 1.08 8.00
N ALA A 125 16.52 0.94 7.11
CA ALA A 125 15.58 2.03 6.78
C ALA A 125 14.70 2.43 7.99
N ILE A 126 14.27 1.46 8.81
CA ILE A 126 13.57 1.73 10.07
C ILE A 126 14.48 2.46 11.06
N ASP A 127 15.75 2.06 11.20
CA ASP A 127 16.70 2.75 12.10
C ASP A 127 17.06 4.16 11.61
N GLU A 128 17.24 4.37 10.30
CA GLU A 128 17.45 5.71 9.73
C GLU A 128 16.20 6.61 9.93
N LEU A 129 14.99 6.05 9.77
CA LEU A 129 13.75 6.79 10.00
C LEU A 129 13.56 7.14 11.48
N LEU A 130 13.81 6.20 12.41
CA LEU A 130 13.63 6.40 13.84
C LEU A 130 14.71 7.33 14.45
N THR A 131 15.94 7.28 13.97
CA THR A 131 16.98 8.24 14.38
C THR A 131 16.69 9.67 13.92
N LYS A 132 16.09 9.84 12.73
CA LYS A 132 15.61 11.15 12.24
C LYS A 132 14.30 11.61 12.90
N LYS A 133 13.38 10.70 13.19
CA LYS A 133 12.03 10.95 13.72
C LYS A 133 11.71 10.08 14.94
N PRO A 134 12.35 10.32 16.10
CA PRO A 134 12.18 9.47 17.29
C PRO A 134 10.75 9.48 17.88
N HIS A 135 9.89 10.42 17.46
CA HIS A 135 8.49 10.48 17.85
C HIS A 135 7.60 9.39 17.21
N LEU A 136 8.09 8.74 16.14
CA LEU A 136 7.47 7.60 15.46
C LEU A 136 7.79 6.25 16.10
N ALA A 137 8.71 6.20 17.07
CA ALA A 137 9.03 4.99 17.80
C ALA A 137 7.80 4.47 18.57
N SER A 138 7.64 3.15 18.61
CA SER A 138 6.55 2.48 19.33
C SER A 138 6.58 2.86 20.80
N ARG A 139 5.44 3.36 21.30
CA ARG A 139 5.24 3.75 22.70
C ARG A 139 4.67 2.61 23.55
N ARG A 140 4.54 1.41 22.97
CA ARG A 140 4.02 0.22 23.64
C ARG A 140 5.18 -0.36 24.47
N PRO A 141 5.05 -0.50 25.79
CA PRO A 141 6.11 -1.13 26.58
C PRO A 141 6.16 -2.64 26.25
N PHE A 142 7.36 -3.15 26.03
CA PHE A 142 7.62 -4.56 25.73
C PHE A 142 8.24 -5.26 26.95
N GLY A 143 7.83 -6.51 27.22
CA GLY A 143 8.27 -7.30 28.38
C GLY A 143 7.35 -7.18 29.60
N ASP A 144 7.80 -7.68 30.77
CA ASP A 144 7.07 -7.54 32.03
C ASP A 144 7.13 -6.09 32.54
N VAL A 145 6.01 -5.38 32.41
CA VAL A 145 5.81 -4.01 32.92
C VAL A 145 5.72 -3.92 34.46
N GLY A 146 5.75 -5.07 35.16
CA GLY A 146 5.69 -5.15 36.62
C GLY A 146 4.33 -4.78 37.22
N GLN A 147 3.29 -4.64 36.39
CA GLN A 147 1.95 -4.21 36.80
C GLN A 147 1.04 -5.40 37.11
N GLY A 148 0.24 -5.25 38.17
CA GLY A 148 -0.62 -6.31 38.70
C GLY A 148 0.00 -7.05 39.88
N ASN A 149 -0.82 -7.85 40.57
CA ASN A 149 -0.36 -8.64 41.71
C ASN A 149 0.47 -9.85 41.23
N ARG A 150 1.76 -9.63 40.94
CA ARG A 150 2.74 -10.68 40.71
C ARG A 150 2.88 -11.50 42.00
N GLY A 151 2.03 -12.51 42.15
CA GLY A 151 1.96 -13.37 43.33
C GLY A 151 3.36 -13.83 43.72
N ALA A 152 3.80 -13.46 44.92
CA ALA A 152 5.19 -13.66 45.31
C ALA A 152 5.53 -15.15 45.25
N ALA A 153 6.72 -15.50 44.75
CA ALA A 153 7.26 -16.87 44.72
C ALA A 153 7.56 -17.45 46.13
N SER A 154 6.93 -16.90 47.16
CA SER A 154 6.92 -17.31 48.55
C SER A 154 5.72 -18.20 48.90
N GLU A 155 4.65 -18.18 48.10
CA GLU A 155 3.60 -19.21 48.17
C GLU A 155 3.97 -20.38 47.25
N ALA A 156 3.92 -21.60 47.79
CA ALA A 156 4.27 -22.80 47.03
C ALA A 156 3.26 -23.05 45.89
N PRO A 157 3.72 -23.48 44.71
CA PRO A 157 2.82 -23.77 43.59
C PRO A 157 1.81 -24.85 43.99
N VAL A 158 0.53 -24.59 43.71
CA VAL A 158 -0.60 -25.41 44.18
C VAL A 158 -0.56 -26.80 43.54
N ASN A 159 0.06 -27.76 44.24
CA ASN A 159 0.32 -29.10 43.74
C ASN A 159 -0.86 -30.05 43.99
N LEU A 160 -1.45 -30.57 42.91
CA LEU A 160 -2.55 -31.53 42.96
C LEU A 160 -2.18 -32.81 43.74
N ALA A 161 -0.93 -33.27 43.67
CA ALA A 161 -0.48 -34.46 44.40
C ALA A 161 -0.51 -34.26 45.93
N ASP A 162 -0.23 -33.05 46.41
CA ASP A 162 -0.25 -32.73 47.83
C ASP A 162 -1.67 -32.47 48.34
N ILE A 163 -2.54 -31.88 47.50
CA ILE A 163 -3.99 -31.78 47.77
C ILE A 163 -4.64 -33.16 47.91
N LEU A 164 -4.28 -34.11 47.04
CA LEU A 164 -4.78 -35.49 47.10
C LEU A 164 -4.22 -36.24 48.33
N ARG A 165 -2.93 -36.07 48.64
CA ARG A 165 -2.31 -36.67 49.85
C ARG A 165 -2.91 -36.12 51.15
N ALA A 166 -3.38 -34.86 51.16
CA ALA A 166 -4.05 -34.25 52.31
C ALA A 166 -5.54 -34.64 52.48
N ARG A 167 -6.06 -35.54 51.63
CA ARG A 167 -7.46 -36.03 51.65
C ARG A 167 -7.61 -37.55 51.82
N ALA A 168 -6.50 -38.26 52.07
CA ALA A 168 -6.44 -39.71 52.27
C ALA A 168 -6.11 -40.05 53.73
#